data_AF-A0AAP1C1H2-F1
#
_entry.id   AF-A0AAP1C1H2-F1
#
_cell.length_a   1.000
_cell.length_b   1.000
_cell.length_c   1.000
_cell.angle_alpha   90.00
_cell.angle_beta   90.00
_cell.angle_gamma   90.00
#
_symmetry.space_group_name_H-M   'P 1'
#
loop_
_entity.id
_entity.type
_entity.pdbx_description
1 polymer ?
#
loop_
_entity_poly.entity_id
_entity_poly.type
_entity_poly.pdbx_seq_one_letter_code
_entity_poly.pdbx_strand_id
1 'polypeptide(L)'
;MADATIAGVIVGGAISCASTIGITFAFDSYKQRRDAKNLALAFKGGIAAILSIVEERQYVKLIDETVANANAGKPFGFPKVRVRRNYVELYNKNVERIGILHPLLAEKIPVFYTYVNSLLEDLESANEGDLHDLTAPVVLQLLLEFKTLLAKTLGLGSEIIAIIDSKYSGPFIRIPG
;
A
#
# COMPACT_ATOMS: atom_id res chain seq x y z
N MET A 1 33.12 -28.86 -50.88
CA MET A 1 33.09 -29.09 -49.42
C MET A 1 33.08 -27.78 -48.59
N ALA A 2 33.35 -26.60 -49.16
CA ALA A 2 33.32 -25.32 -48.43
C ALA A 2 31.92 -24.72 -48.23
N ASP A 3 30.98 -24.95 -49.16
CA ASP A 3 29.66 -24.31 -49.14
C ASP A 3 28.73 -24.83 -48.04
N ALA A 4 28.85 -26.10 -47.65
CA ALA A 4 28.05 -26.69 -46.57
C ALA A 4 28.42 -26.13 -45.18
N THR A 5 29.67 -25.72 -44.99
CA THR A 5 30.19 -25.19 -43.72
C THR A 5 29.70 -23.77 -43.46
N ILE A 6 29.66 -22.92 -44.51
CA ILE A 6 29.21 -21.53 -44.40
C ILE A 6 27.68 -21.48 -44.19
N ALA A 7 26.92 -22.30 -44.91
CA ALA A 7 25.47 -22.42 -44.69
C ALA A 7 25.13 -22.93 -43.28
N GLY A 8 25.88 -23.91 -42.76
CA GLY A 8 25.71 -24.41 -41.39
C GLY A 8 26.00 -23.38 -40.30
N VAL A 9 27.02 -22.53 -40.48
CA VAL A 9 27.37 -21.46 -39.52
C VAL A 9 26.34 -20.34 -39.53
N ILE A 10 25.81 -19.95 -40.69
CA ILE A 10 24.77 -18.90 -40.79
C ILE A 10 23.44 -19.38 -40.19
N VAL A 11 23.03 -20.61 -40.49
CA VAL A 11 21.80 -21.19 -39.92
C VAL A 11 21.96 -21.46 -38.42
N GLY A 12 23.11 -21.99 -37.99
CA GLY A 12 23.41 -22.19 -36.57
C GLY A 12 23.51 -20.90 -35.76
N GLY A 13 24.10 -19.84 -36.33
CA GLY A 13 24.17 -18.51 -35.73
C GLY A 13 22.83 -17.78 -35.67
N ALA A 14 21.96 -17.95 -36.67
CA ALA A 14 20.61 -17.39 -36.65
C ALA A 14 19.71 -18.07 -35.60
N ILE A 15 19.84 -19.40 -35.43
CA ILE A 15 19.10 -20.16 -34.42
C ILE A 15 19.59 -19.83 -33.00
N SER A 16 20.89 -19.59 -32.80
CA SER A 16 21.44 -19.20 -31.49
C SER A 16 21.05 -17.76 -31.10
N CYS A 17 21.00 -16.83 -32.04
CA CYS A 17 20.52 -15.47 -31.79
C CYS A 17 19.01 -15.43 -31.48
N ALA A 18 18.18 -16.16 -32.24
CA ALA A 18 16.73 -16.21 -32.02
C ALA A 18 16.36 -16.88 -30.69
N SER A 19 17.08 -17.93 -30.30
CA SER A 19 16.87 -18.61 -29.00
C SER A 19 17.29 -17.75 -27.82
N THR A 20 18.40 -17.02 -27.91
CA THR A 20 18.86 -16.11 -26.84
C THR A 20 17.89 -14.94 -26.62
N ILE A 21 17.37 -14.34 -27.70
CA ILE A 21 16.40 -13.25 -27.62
C ILE A 21 15.08 -13.74 -27.01
N GLY A 22 14.54 -14.87 -27.48
CA GLY A 22 13.29 -15.44 -26.98
C GLY A 22 13.35 -15.86 -25.50
N ILE A 23 14.47 -16.46 -25.06
CA ILE A 23 14.69 -16.85 -23.67
C ILE A 23 14.80 -15.61 -22.77
N THR A 24 15.46 -14.54 -23.23
CA THR A 24 15.61 -13.30 -22.46
C THR A 24 14.26 -12.62 -22.24
N PHE A 25 13.44 -12.47 -23.29
CA PHE A 25 12.09 -11.88 -23.16
C PHE A 25 11.15 -12.69 -22.27
N ALA A 26 11.19 -14.03 -22.38
CA ALA A 26 10.38 -14.90 -21.53
C ALA A 26 10.82 -14.84 -20.06
N PHE A 27 12.13 -14.79 -19.82
CA PHE A 27 12.69 -14.69 -18.47
C PHE A 27 12.37 -13.35 -17.82
N ASP A 28 12.51 -12.24 -18.55
CA ASP A 28 12.19 -10.90 -18.04
C ASP A 28 10.71 -10.75 -17.71
N SER A 29 9.83 -11.28 -18.57
CA SER A 29 8.38 -11.29 -18.32
C SER A 29 8.01 -12.12 -17.08
N TYR A 30 8.64 -13.28 -16.90
CA TYR A 30 8.44 -14.12 -15.72
C TYR A 30 8.94 -13.44 -14.44
N LYS A 31 10.14 -12.86 -14.50
CA LYS A 31 10.75 -12.11 -13.39
C LYS A 31 9.86 -10.94 -12.98
N GLN A 32 9.37 -10.15 -13.94
CA GLN A 32 8.48 -9.02 -13.68
C GLN A 32 7.18 -9.44 -13.00
N ARG A 33 6.56 -10.54 -13.45
CA ARG A 33 5.35 -11.09 -12.80
C ARG A 33 5.61 -11.52 -11.36
N ARG A 34 6.74 -12.20 -11.11
CA ARG A 34 7.14 -12.62 -9.76
C ARG A 34 7.40 -11.41 -8.87
N ASP A 35 8.10 -10.40 -9.39
CA ASP A 35 8.44 -9.19 -8.65
C ASP A 35 7.18 -8.37 -8.32
N ALA A 36 6.24 -8.24 -9.26
CA ALA A 36 4.95 -7.62 -9.03
C ALA A 36 4.13 -8.36 -7.96
N LYS A 37 4.11 -9.69 -8.00
CA LYS A 37 3.44 -10.51 -6.98
C LYS A 37 4.05 -10.32 -5.60
N ASN A 38 5.37 -10.39 -5.49
CA ASN A 38 6.07 -10.20 -4.22
C ASN A 38 5.82 -8.81 -3.64
N LEU A 39 5.86 -7.78 -4.49
CA LEU A 39 5.56 -6.41 -4.08
C LEU A 39 4.10 -6.25 -3.64
N ALA A 40 3.15 -6.81 -4.38
CA ALA A 40 1.73 -6.80 -4.01
C ALA A 40 1.50 -7.47 -2.65
N LEU A 41 2.09 -8.64 -2.41
CA LEU A 41 1.97 -9.34 -1.13
C LEU A 41 2.62 -8.57 0.03
N ALA A 42 3.74 -7.88 -0.21
CA ALA A 42 4.35 -7.00 0.79
C ALA A 42 3.40 -5.86 1.18
N PHE A 43 2.81 -5.16 0.19
CA PHE A 43 1.82 -4.12 0.45
C PHE A 43 0.57 -4.66 1.15
N LYS A 44 0.06 -5.83 0.76
CA LYS A 44 -1.05 -6.49 1.46
C LYS A 44 -0.74 -6.65 2.95
N GLY A 45 0.44 -7.20 3.27
CA GLY A 45 0.88 -7.39 4.66
C GLY A 45 1.01 -6.08 5.43
N GLY A 46 1.61 -5.05 4.82
CA GLY A 46 1.76 -3.73 5.45
C GLY A 46 0.43 -3.03 5.72
N ILE A 47 -0.47 -3.02 4.73
CA ILE A 47 -1.81 -2.43 4.86
C ILE A 47 -2.64 -3.20 5.90
N ALA A 48 -2.64 -4.54 5.84
CA ALA A 48 -3.35 -5.36 6.82
C ALA A 48 -2.86 -5.08 8.25
N ALA A 49 -1.55 -4.94 8.45
CA ALA A 49 -1.01 -4.58 9.75
C ALA A 49 -1.49 -3.21 10.26
N ILE A 50 -1.59 -2.20 9.38
CA ILE A 50 -2.17 -0.90 9.74
C ILE A 50 -3.63 -1.06 10.16
N LEU A 51 -4.45 -1.77 9.38
CA LEU A 51 -5.86 -1.99 9.68
C LEU A 51 -6.03 -2.72 11.03
N SER A 52 -5.26 -3.79 11.26
CA SER A 52 -5.29 -4.52 12.53
C SER A 52 -4.88 -3.65 13.71
N ILE A 53 -3.91 -2.75 13.56
CA ILE A 53 -3.54 -1.82 14.64
C ILE A 53 -4.69 -0.86 14.96
N VAL A 54 -5.40 -0.35 13.94
CA VAL A 54 -6.56 0.53 14.15
C VAL A 54 -7.67 -0.20 14.90
N GLU A 55 -7.92 -1.45 14.53
CA GLU A 55 -8.92 -2.33 15.16
C GLU A 55 -8.55 -2.67 16.61
N GLU A 56 -7.36 -3.22 16.85
CA GLU A 56 -6.87 -3.63 18.16
C GLU A 56 -6.83 -2.48 19.17
N ARG A 57 -6.50 -1.27 18.69
CA ARG A 57 -6.48 -0.06 19.53
C ARG A 57 -7.82 0.66 19.60
N GLN A 58 -8.85 0.12 18.96
CA GLN A 58 -10.21 0.63 18.96
C GLN A 58 -10.32 2.13 18.59
N TYR A 59 -9.50 2.62 17.66
CA TYR A 59 -9.47 4.07 17.37
C TYR A 59 -10.79 4.59 16.83
N VAL A 60 -11.50 3.80 16.02
CA VAL A 60 -12.83 4.18 15.51
C VAL A 60 -13.79 4.42 16.67
N LYS A 61 -13.85 3.48 17.61
CA LYS A 61 -14.69 3.57 18.81
C LYS A 61 -14.31 4.77 19.68
N LEU A 62 -13.01 5.00 19.89
CA LEU A 62 -12.52 6.15 20.67
C LEU A 62 -12.98 7.49 20.07
N ILE A 63 -12.90 7.62 18.74
CA ILE A 63 -13.35 8.81 18.01
C ILE A 63 -14.88 8.95 18.10
N ASP A 64 -15.62 7.85 17.93
CA ASP A 64 -17.08 7.84 18.06
C ASP A 64 -17.55 8.28 19.45
N GLU A 65 -16.92 7.78 20.51
CA GLU A 65 -17.22 8.16 21.90
C GLU A 65 -16.89 9.64 22.15
N THR A 66 -15.80 10.14 21.57
CA THR A 66 -15.41 11.55 21.70
C THR A 66 -16.42 12.48 21.03
N VAL A 67 -16.84 12.14 19.80
CA VAL A 67 -17.88 12.88 19.08
C VAL A 67 -19.21 12.82 19.81
N ALA A 68 -19.58 11.67 20.39
CA ALA A 68 -20.80 11.53 21.19
C ALA A 68 -20.77 12.42 22.44
N ASN A 69 -19.64 12.49 23.14
CA ASN A 69 -19.47 13.38 24.28
C ASN A 69 -19.59 14.85 23.90
N ALA A 70 -18.98 15.25 22.78
CA ALA A 70 -19.10 16.61 22.25
C ALA A 70 -20.55 17.00 21.95
N ASN A 71 -21.30 16.12 21.28
CA ASN A 71 -22.71 16.35 20.97
C ASN A 71 -23.60 16.38 22.22
N ALA A 72 -23.22 15.68 23.29
CA ALA A 72 -23.92 15.70 24.57
C ALA A 72 -23.56 16.92 25.45
N GLY A 73 -22.73 17.86 24.95
CA GLY A 73 -22.25 19.01 25.72
C GLY A 73 -21.30 18.65 26.86
N LYS A 74 -20.75 17.43 26.86
CA LYS A 74 -19.76 16.99 27.85
C LYS A 74 -18.37 17.51 27.47
N PRO A 75 -17.47 17.73 28.44
CA PRO A 75 -16.08 18.03 28.14
C PRO A 75 -15.47 16.98 27.20
N PHE A 76 -14.82 17.44 26.15
CA PHE A 76 -14.17 16.60 25.15
C PHE A 76 -12.89 17.29 24.65
N GLY A 77 -12.04 16.52 23.98
CA GLY A 77 -10.84 16.99 23.33
C GLY A 77 -10.37 15.98 22.30
N PHE A 78 -9.37 16.33 21.51
CA PHE A 78 -8.82 15.41 20.53
C PHE A 78 -8.12 14.23 21.23
N PRO A 79 -8.36 12.96 20.84
CA PRO A 79 -7.78 11.82 21.53
C PRO A 79 -6.25 11.81 21.45
N LYS A 80 -5.59 11.61 22.59
CA LYS A 80 -4.14 11.43 22.66
C LYS A 80 -3.77 10.01 22.26
N VAL A 81 -3.37 9.83 21.02
CA VAL A 81 -2.95 8.53 20.49
C VAL A 81 -1.43 8.44 20.45
N ARG A 82 -0.87 7.35 20.98
CA ARG A 82 0.55 7.05 20.84
C ARG A 82 0.87 6.50 19.45
N VAL A 83 1.21 7.41 18.53
CA VAL A 83 1.88 7.08 17.27
C VAL A 83 3.39 7.18 17.52
N ARG A 84 4.12 6.07 17.45
CA ARG A 84 5.58 6.03 17.67
C ARG A 84 6.35 5.37 16.53
N ARG A 85 5.72 5.11 15.37
CA ARG A 85 6.30 4.24 14.34
C ARG A 85 6.11 4.80 12.93
N ASN A 86 7.09 4.49 12.09
CA ASN A 86 7.14 4.82 10.67
C ASN A 86 6.23 3.89 9.86
N TYR A 87 4.91 4.01 10.03
CA TYR A 87 3.92 3.13 9.40
C TYR A 87 3.95 3.16 7.86
N VAL A 88 4.57 4.18 7.29
CA VAL A 88 4.66 4.42 5.84
C VAL A 88 6.01 4.02 5.21
N GLU A 89 6.94 3.47 6.00
CA GLU A 89 8.29 3.13 5.54
C GLU A 89 8.28 2.12 4.38
N LEU A 90 7.36 1.15 4.41
CA LEU A 90 7.21 0.17 3.33
C LEU A 90 6.90 0.85 1.98
N TYR A 91 6.01 1.85 2.00
CA TYR A 91 5.66 2.62 0.82
C TYR A 91 6.83 3.45 0.32
N ASN A 92 7.46 4.22 1.20
CA ASN A 92 8.59 5.07 0.84
C ASN A 92 9.74 4.28 0.21
N LYS A 93 10.03 3.08 0.70
CA LYS A 93 11.08 2.20 0.15
C LYS A 93 10.73 1.56 -1.19
N ASN A 94 9.47 1.58 -1.61
CA ASN A 94 9.01 0.86 -2.80
C ASN A 94 8.23 1.72 -3.79
N VAL A 95 8.10 3.03 -3.58
CA VAL A 95 7.29 3.92 -4.42
C VAL A 95 7.67 3.86 -5.89
N GLU A 96 8.97 3.81 -6.20
CA GLU A 96 9.49 3.72 -7.58
C GLU A 96 9.09 2.43 -8.29
N ARG A 97 8.77 1.37 -7.52
CA ARG A 97 8.42 0.05 -8.05
C ARG A 97 6.92 -0.13 -8.20
N ILE A 98 6.09 0.80 -7.74
CA ILE A 98 4.63 0.69 -7.79
C ILE A 98 4.10 0.52 -9.22
N GLY A 99 4.78 1.08 -10.21
CA GLY A 99 4.40 0.98 -11.63
C GLY A 99 4.41 -0.45 -12.19
N ILE A 100 5.01 -1.44 -11.51
CA ILE A 100 4.97 -2.85 -11.95
C ILE A 100 3.69 -3.56 -11.51
N LEU A 101 2.90 -2.95 -10.62
CA LEU A 101 1.66 -3.51 -10.12
C LEU A 101 0.51 -3.31 -11.11
N HIS A 102 -0.61 -3.99 -10.86
CA HIS A 102 -1.85 -3.77 -11.58
C HIS A 102 -2.24 -2.29 -11.50
N PRO A 103 -2.71 -1.64 -12.59
CA PRO A 103 -2.98 -0.20 -12.61
C PRO A 103 -3.84 0.30 -11.44
N LEU A 104 -4.90 -0.45 -11.08
CA LEU A 104 -5.74 -0.14 -9.92
C LEU A 104 -4.97 -0.05 -8.60
N LEU A 105 -3.96 -0.92 -8.40
CA LEU A 105 -3.10 -0.86 -7.21
C LEU A 105 -2.13 0.31 -7.29
N ALA A 106 -1.58 0.56 -8.48
CA ALA A 106 -0.63 1.65 -8.70
C ALA A 106 -1.26 3.03 -8.41
N GLU A 107 -2.56 3.16 -8.65
CA GLU A 107 -3.35 4.34 -8.30
C GLU A 107 -3.70 4.40 -6.81
N LYS A 108 -4.22 3.30 -6.25
CA LYS A 108 -4.83 3.31 -4.90
C LYS A 108 -3.82 3.27 -3.76
N ILE A 109 -2.68 2.61 -3.93
CA ILE A 109 -1.66 2.48 -2.86
C ILE A 109 -1.11 3.86 -2.46
N PRO A 110 -0.69 4.75 -3.39
CA PRO A 110 -0.29 6.11 -3.05
C PRO A 110 -1.38 6.86 -2.26
N VAL A 111 -2.64 6.81 -2.72
CA VAL A 111 -3.77 7.50 -2.07
C VAL A 111 -3.97 7.00 -0.63
N PHE A 112 -3.90 5.68 -0.41
CA PHE A 112 -3.99 5.10 0.93
C PHE A 112 -2.90 5.64 1.86
N TYR A 113 -1.65 5.66 1.42
CA TYR A 113 -0.54 6.14 2.24
C TYR A 113 -0.57 7.66 2.45
N THR A 114 -1.10 8.43 1.50
CA THR A 114 -1.38 9.86 1.69
C THR A 114 -2.42 10.06 2.81
N TYR A 115 -3.54 9.32 2.79
CA TYR A 115 -4.53 9.43 3.87
C TYR A 115 -3.98 9.00 5.23
N VAL A 116 -3.15 7.95 5.26
CA VAL A 116 -2.45 7.56 6.49
C VAL A 116 -1.58 8.70 6.99
N ASN A 117 -0.76 9.34 6.14
CA ASN A 117 0.08 10.46 6.56
C ASN A 117 -0.74 11.63 7.08
N SER A 118 -1.81 12.05 6.39
CA SER A 118 -2.66 13.14 6.87
C SER A 118 -3.29 12.83 8.24
N LEU A 119 -3.74 11.59 8.47
CA LEU A 119 -4.23 11.18 9.79
C LEU A 119 -3.13 11.20 10.87
N LEU A 120 -1.88 10.90 10.50
CA LEU A 120 -0.75 10.96 11.44
C LEU A 120 -0.39 12.41 11.78
N GLU A 121 -0.40 13.30 10.79
CA GLU A 121 -0.20 14.75 10.96
C GLU A 121 -1.25 15.35 11.89
N ASP A 122 -2.53 15.04 11.69
CA ASP A 122 -3.62 15.49 12.58
C ASP A 122 -3.40 15.05 14.04
N LEU A 123 -2.93 13.82 14.24
CA LEU A 123 -2.62 13.29 15.58
C LEU A 123 -1.36 13.91 16.19
N GLU A 124 -0.39 14.30 15.38
CA GLU A 124 0.83 14.98 15.81
C GLU A 124 0.51 16.39 16.28
N SER A 125 -0.17 17.20 15.46
CA SER A 125 -0.65 18.54 15.83
C SER A 125 -1.52 18.51 17.10
N ALA A 126 -2.38 17.50 17.24
CA ALA A 126 -3.16 17.30 18.46
C ALA A 126 -2.31 17.01 19.71
N ASN A 127 -1.21 16.27 19.57
CA ASN A 127 -0.32 15.92 20.67
C ASN A 127 0.65 17.05 21.05
N GLU A 128 1.07 17.87 20.08
CA GLU A 128 1.96 19.02 20.27
C GLU A 128 1.26 20.21 20.94
N GLY A 129 -0.07 20.20 20.95
CA GLY A 129 -0.89 21.18 21.66
C GLY A 129 -1.46 22.28 20.77
N ASP A 130 -1.29 22.19 19.45
CA ASP A 130 -1.79 23.19 18.48
C ASP A 130 -3.31 23.38 18.54
N LEU A 131 -4.04 22.41 19.11
CA LEU A 131 -5.49 22.43 19.24
C LEU A 131 -5.97 23.05 20.56
N HIS A 132 -5.08 23.47 21.47
CA HIS A 132 -5.45 23.93 22.81
C HIS A 132 -6.21 25.27 22.82
N ASP A 133 -5.92 26.15 21.87
CA ASP A 133 -6.55 27.47 21.77
C ASP A 133 -7.82 27.48 20.90
N LEU A 134 -8.19 26.31 20.35
CA LEU A 134 -9.35 26.19 19.49
C LEU A 134 -10.65 26.11 20.29
N THR A 135 -11.71 26.72 19.75
CA THR A 135 -13.04 26.64 20.34
C THR A 135 -13.62 25.23 20.16
N ALA A 136 -14.49 24.81 21.10
CA ALA A 136 -15.12 23.49 21.05
C ALA A 136 -15.81 23.16 19.71
N PRO A 137 -16.57 24.07 19.05
CA PRO A 137 -17.14 23.80 17.72
C PRO A 137 -16.09 23.47 16.66
N VAL A 138 -14.93 24.13 16.69
CA VAL A 138 -13.84 23.89 15.74
C VAL A 138 -13.20 22.53 16.01
N VAL A 139 -12.94 22.19 17.27
CA VAL A 139 -12.41 20.86 17.65
C VAL A 139 -13.36 19.74 17.24
N LEU A 140 -14.68 19.94 17.39
CA LEU A 140 -15.68 18.98 16.94
C LEU A 140 -15.66 18.81 15.41
N GLN A 141 -15.53 19.90 14.65
CA GLN A 141 -15.40 19.81 13.20
C GLN A 141 -14.17 18.99 12.79
N LEU A 142 -13.01 19.26 13.38
CA LEU A 142 -11.78 18.50 13.12
C LEU A 142 -11.95 17.01 13.44
N LEU A 143 -12.62 16.67 14.55
CA LEU A 143 -12.93 15.27 14.88
C LEU A 143 -13.82 14.59 13.86
N LEU A 144 -14.80 15.29 13.30
CA LEU A 144 -15.69 14.76 12.26
C LEU A 144 -14.96 14.55 10.93
N GLU A 145 -14.07 15.49 10.57
CA GLU A 145 -13.20 15.37 9.40
C GLU A 145 -12.22 14.20 9.56
N PHE A 146 -11.55 14.10 10.70
CA PHE A 146 -10.68 12.98 11.05
C PHE A 146 -11.41 11.64 11.01
N LYS A 147 -12.61 11.55 11.61
CA LYS A 147 -13.47 10.35 11.57
C LYS A 147 -13.78 9.94 10.14
N THR A 148 -14.13 10.90 9.30
CA THR A 148 -14.48 10.68 7.89
C THR A 148 -13.26 10.18 7.11
N LEU A 149 -12.10 10.81 7.30
CA LEU A 149 -10.85 10.40 6.66
C LEU A 149 -10.43 9.00 7.11
N LEU A 150 -10.50 8.71 8.42
CA LEU A 150 -10.21 7.38 8.97
C LEU A 150 -11.09 6.31 8.31
N ALA A 151 -12.41 6.53 8.23
CA ALA A 151 -13.32 5.59 7.59
C ALA A 151 -12.98 5.35 6.11
N LYS A 152 -12.65 6.41 5.36
CA LYS A 152 -12.20 6.30 3.96
C LYS A 152 -10.90 5.50 3.84
N THR A 153 -9.93 5.75 4.72
CA THR A 153 -8.64 5.03 4.75
C THR A 153 -8.84 3.55 5.01
N LEU A 154 -9.67 3.18 5.98
CA LEU A 154 -9.98 1.79 6.28
C LEU A 154 -10.65 1.08 5.10
N GLY A 155 -11.66 1.71 4.50
CA GLY A 155 -12.35 1.17 3.33
C GLY A 155 -11.40 0.97 2.13
N LEU A 156 -10.55 1.97 1.85
CA LEU A 156 -9.56 1.89 0.78
C LEU A 156 -8.52 0.79 1.04
N GLY A 157 -8.06 0.63 2.29
CA GLY A 157 -7.16 -0.44 2.66
C GLY A 157 -7.75 -1.83 2.40
N SER A 158 -9.01 -2.05 2.79
CA SER A 158 -9.73 -3.29 2.51
C SER A 158 -9.92 -3.52 1.00
N GLU A 159 -10.23 -2.48 0.24
CA GLU A 159 -10.35 -2.56 -1.22
C GLU A 159 -9.02 -2.98 -1.88
N ILE A 160 -7.91 -2.37 -1.48
CA ILE A 160 -6.57 -2.71 -1.99
C ILE A 160 -6.25 -4.17 -1.71
N ILE A 161 -6.51 -4.66 -0.50
CA ILE A 161 -6.30 -6.07 -0.13
C ILE A 161 -7.13 -6.99 -1.03
N ALA A 162 -8.40 -6.68 -1.26
CA ALA A 162 -9.27 -7.47 -2.13
C ALA A 162 -8.78 -7.50 -3.59
N ILE A 163 -8.26 -6.38 -4.10
CA ILE A 163 -7.66 -6.32 -5.44
C ILE A 163 -6.40 -7.19 -5.51
N ILE A 164 -5.54 -7.14 -4.48
CA ILE A 164 -4.34 -7.99 -4.42
C ILE A 164 -4.73 -9.46 -4.43
N ASP A 165 -5.74 -9.84 -3.64
CA ASP A 165 -6.21 -11.21 -3.59
C ASP A 165 -6.85 -11.67 -4.90
N SER A 166 -7.57 -10.80 -5.60
CA SER A 166 -8.12 -11.11 -6.93
C SER A 166 -7.03 -11.26 -8.00
N LYS A 167 -6.02 -10.37 -8.00
CA LYS A 167 -5.06 -10.26 -9.11
C LYS A 167 -3.78 -11.08 -8.92
N TYR A 168 -3.42 -11.42 -7.69
CA TYR A 168 -2.12 -12.02 -7.35
C TYR A 168 -2.21 -13.34 -6.59
N SER A 169 -3.42 -13.84 -6.27
CA SER A 169 -3.63 -15.19 -5.70
C SER A 169 -3.49 -16.30 -6.75
N GLY A 170 -2.30 -16.43 -7.34
CA GLY A 170 -1.93 -17.59 -8.16
C GLY A 170 -1.12 -18.62 -7.35
N PRO A 171 -1.09 -19.91 -7.75
CA PRO A 171 -0.32 -20.94 -7.06
C PRO A 171 1.16 -20.54 -6.91
N PHE A 172 1.75 -20.83 -5.75
CA PHE A 172 3.19 -20.82 -5.58
C PHE A 172 3.75 -21.96 -6.44
N ILE A 173 4.27 -21.65 -7.63
CA ILE A 173 5.09 -22.62 -8.36
C ILE A 173 6.39 -22.74 -7.53
N ARG A 174 6.47 -23.80 -6.71
CA ARG A 174 7.74 -24.25 -6.15
C ARG A 174 8.61 -24.66 -7.33
N ILE A 175 9.62 -23.87 -7.65
CA ILE A 175 10.70 -24.33 -8.52
C ILE A 175 11.50 -25.32 -7.65
N PRO A 176 11.57 -26.62 -8.00
CA PRO A 176 12.47 -27.53 -7.30
C PRO A 176 13.90 -27.00 -7.42
N GLY A 177 14.57 -26.89 -6.28
CA GLY A 177 15.97 -26.49 -6.18
C GLY A 177 16.92 -27.60 -6.60
#